data_AF-A0A832D3I7-F1
#
_entry.id   AF-A0A832D3I7-F1
#
_cell.length_a   1.000
_cell.length_b   1.000
_cell.length_c   1.000
_cell.angle_alpha   90.00
_cell.angle_beta   90.00
_cell.angle_gamma   90.00
#
_symmetry.space_group_name_H-M   'P 1'
#
loop_
_entity.id
_entity.type
_entity.pdbx_description
1 polymer ?
#
loop_
_entity_poly.entity_id
_entity_poly.type
_entity_poly.pdbx_seq_one_letter_code
_entity_poly.pdbx_strand_id
1 'polypeptide(L)'
;MTAQIAEVQRKLAAAEGDKAFLQSELKRLMSEKAELERKLNDLEAIRARYKLLKEELIRKKRLEWMQKGTLNPTEKRGAEYLVPRQQWQTPPPKSTYDLNVEIDSEGKVRVINPPSKPAETNK
;
A
#
# COMPACT_ATOMS: atom_id res chain seq x y z
N MET A 1 44.64 -28.85 -70.01
CA MET A 1 45.14 -28.85 -68.61
C MET A 1 44.97 -27.49 -67.92
N THR A 2 45.26 -26.37 -68.56
CA THR A 2 45.12 -25.01 -67.99
C THR A 2 43.69 -24.60 -67.61
N ALA A 3 42.68 -25.01 -68.39
CA ALA A 3 41.28 -24.67 -68.13
C ALA A 3 40.72 -25.24 -66.81
N GLN A 4 41.09 -26.46 -66.44
CA GLN A 4 40.65 -27.09 -65.19
C GLN A 4 41.23 -26.38 -63.97
N ILE A 5 42.48 -25.91 -64.05
CA ILE A 5 43.12 -25.14 -62.97
C ILE A 5 42.39 -23.81 -62.77
N ALA A 6 42.06 -23.10 -63.85
CA ALA A 6 41.32 -21.84 -63.78
C ALA A 6 39.90 -22.02 -63.20
N GLU A 7 39.22 -23.11 -63.56
CA GLU A 7 37.90 -23.44 -63.01
C GLU A 7 37.97 -23.72 -61.51
N VAL A 8 38.97 -24.50 -61.06
CA VAL A 8 39.18 -24.80 -59.64
C VAL A 8 39.52 -23.53 -58.85
N GLN A 9 40.38 -22.66 -59.38
CA GLN A 9 40.71 -21.37 -58.73
C GLN A 9 39.47 -20.48 -58.58
N ARG A 10 38.59 -20.45 -59.59
CA ARG A 10 37.33 -19.69 -59.52
C ARG A 10 36.38 -20.26 -58.46
N LYS A 11 36.26 -21.59 -58.36
CA LYS A 11 35.44 -22.25 -57.33
C LYS A 11 36.01 -22.02 -55.92
N LEU A 12 37.34 -22.05 -55.78
CA LEU A 12 38.00 -21.78 -54.51
C LEU A 12 37.74 -20.34 -54.04
N ALA A 13 37.91 -19.36 -54.93
CA ALA A 13 37.65 -17.96 -54.61
C ALA A 13 36.17 -17.72 -54.21
N ALA A 14 35.22 -18.37 -54.91
CA ALA A 14 33.80 -18.30 -54.54
C ALA A 14 33.55 -18.91 -53.15
N ALA A 15 34.08 -20.10 -52.88
CA ALA A 15 33.92 -20.79 -51.59
C ALA A 15 34.57 -20.02 -50.43
N GLU A 16 35.72 -19.37 -50.64
CA GLU A 16 36.37 -18.52 -49.65
C GLU A 16 35.55 -17.26 -49.34
N GLY A 17 34.95 -16.64 -50.35
CA GLY A 17 34.02 -15.51 -50.19
C GLY A 17 32.77 -15.90 -49.40
N ASP A 18 32.13 -17.02 -49.77
CA ASP A 18 30.95 -17.53 -49.07
C ASP A 18 31.26 -17.89 -47.61
N LYS A 19 32.42 -18.50 -47.36
CA LYS A 19 32.89 -18.80 -46.01
C LYS A 19 33.07 -17.53 -45.18
N ALA A 20 33.69 -16.48 -45.74
CA ALA A 20 33.88 -15.22 -45.04
C ALA A 20 32.53 -14.56 -44.68
N PHE A 21 31.57 -14.60 -45.60
CA PHE A 21 30.20 -14.12 -45.37
C PHE A 21 29.47 -14.94 -44.28
N LEU A 22 29.52 -16.26 -44.35
CA LEU A 22 28.90 -17.11 -43.33
C LEU A 22 29.53 -16.90 -41.94
N GLN A 23 30.83 -16.65 -41.88
CA GLN A 23 31.51 -16.36 -40.63
C GLN A 23 31.13 -15.00 -40.03
N SER A 24 30.94 -13.96 -40.85
CA SER A 24 30.48 -12.66 -40.35
C SER A 24 29.03 -12.75 -39.86
N GLU A 25 28.19 -13.46 -40.59
CA GLU A 25 26.79 -13.66 -40.24
C GLU A 25 26.64 -14.51 -38.96
N LEU A 26 27.46 -15.55 -38.80
CA LEU A 26 27.49 -16.34 -37.57
C LEU A 26 27.87 -15.47 -36.36
N LYS A 27 28.88 -14.59 -36.50
CA LYS A 27 29.26 -13.66 -35.43
C LYS A 27 28.13 -12.71 -35.08
N ARG A 28 27.43 -12.15 -36.10
CA ARG A 28 26.25 -11.29 -35.90
C ARG A 28 25.14 -12.02 -35.13
N LEU A 29 24.81 -13.24 -35.55
CA LEU A 29 23.79 -14.05 -34.88
C LEU A 29 24.19 -14.43 -33.45
N MET A 30 25.46 -14.71 -33.19
CA MET A 30 25.95 -14.95 -31.83
C MET A 30 25.83 -13.72 -30.93
N SER A 31 26.14 -12.52 -31.45
CA SER A 31 25.95 -11.28 -30.68
C SER A 31 24.47 -11.02 -30.39
N GLU A 32 23.59 -11.19 -31.39
CA GLU A 32 22.14 -11.00 -31.20
C GLU A 32 21.57 -12.00 -30.21
N LYS A 33 22.03 -13.25 -30.26
CA LYS A 33 21.66 -14.27 -29.28
C LYS A 33 22.08 -13.85 -27.86
N ALA A 34 23.31 -13.40 -27.68
CA ALA A 34 23.80 -12.96 -26.37
C ALA A 34 23.00 -11.76 -25.83
N GLU A 35 22.59 -10.83 -26.70
CA GLU A 35 21.71 -9.73 -26.30
C GLU A 35 20.31 -10.20 -25.91
N LEU A 36 19.72 -11.15 -26.64
CA LEU A 36 18.42 -11.73 -26.31
C LEU A 36 18.46 -12.47 -24.97
N GLU A 37 19.52 -13.24 -24.71
CA GLU A 37 19.72 -13.92 -23.43
C GLU A 37 19.80 -12.91 -22.26
N ARG A 38 20.50 -11.79 -22.44
CA ARG A 38 20.55 -10.71 -21.44
C ARG A 38 19.17 -10.11 -21.15
N LYS A 39 18.39 -9.81 -22.20
CA LYS A 39 17.03 -9.26 -22.07
C LYS A 39 16.10 -10.25 -21.38
N LEU A 40 16.22 -11.54 -21.67
CA LEU A 40 15.43 -12.59 -21.04
C LEU A 40 15.72 -12.69 -19.54
N ASN A 41 16.99 -12.69 -19.16
CA ASN A 41 17.40 -12.70 -17.75
C ASN A 41 16.87 -11.47 -16.99
N ASP A 42 16.90 -10.28 -17.61
CA ASP A 42 16.35 -9.07 -17.00
C ASP A 42 14.83 -9.15 -16.83
N LEU A 43 14.10 -9.67 -17.84
CA LEU A 43 12.66 -9.91 -17.73
C LEU A 43 12.30 -10.89 -16.62
N GLU A 44 13.10 -11.94 -16.42
CA GLU A 44 12.92 -12.87 -15.30
C GLU A 44 13.10 -12.16 -13.96
N ALA A 45 14.13 -11.33 -13.82
CA ALA A 45 14.36 -10.52 -12.63
C ALA A 45 13.19 -9.55 -12.35
N ILE A 46 12.67 -8.88 -13.39
CA ILE A 46 11.51 -7.99 -13.27
C ILE A 46 10.25 -8.77 -12.87
N ARG A 47 10.00 -9.93 -13.50
CA ARG A 47 8.85 -10.79 -13.16
C ARG A 47 8.92 -11.27 -11.72
N ALA A 48 10.11 -11.62 -11.21
CA ALA A 48 10.31 -12.01 -9.82
C ALA A 48 9.96 -10.85 -8.87
N ARG A 49 10.45 -9.64 -9.14
CA ARG A 49 10.12 -8.43 -8.37
C ARG A 49 8.62 -8.12 -8.39
N TYR A 50 7.98 -8.25 -9.55
CA TYR A 50 6.54 -8.04 -9.67
C TYR A 50 5.72 -9.04 -8.84
N LYS A 51 6.09 -10.33 -8.86
CA LYS A 51 5.44 -11.35 -8.02
C LYS A 51 5.54 -11.00 -6.53
N LEU A 52 6.74 -10.63 -6.07
CA LEU A 52 6.95 -10.21 -4.69
C LEU A 52 6.08 -9.00 -4.30
N LEU A 53 6.04 -7.96 -5.15
CA LEU A 53 5.20 -6.79 -4.89
C LEU A 53 3.70 -7.13 -4.89
N LYS A 54 3.26 -8.03 -5.77
CA LYS A 54 1.88 -8.53 -5.80
C LYS A 54 1.53 -9.28 -4.51
N GLU A 55 2.43 -10.11 -4.01
CA GLU A 55 2.26 -10.83 -2.74
C GLU A 55 2.17 -9.85 -1.56
N GLU A 56 3.03 -8.84 -1.52
CA GLU A 56 2.97 -7.78 -0.51
C GLU A 56 1.65 -7.00 -0.55
N LEU A 57 1.15 -6.68 -1.74
CA LEU A 57 -0.14 -6.02 -1.92
C LEU A 57 -1.28 -6.89 -1.37
N ILE A 58 -1.28 -8.19 -1.68
CA ILE A 58 -2.30 -9.12 -1.18
C ILE A 58 -2.20 -9.24 0.36
N ARG A 59 -0.98 -9.30 0.91
CA ARG A 59 -0.75 -9.34 2.36
C ARG A 59 -1.31 -8.09 3.04
N LYS A 60 -1.05 -6.89 2.49
CA LYS A 60 -1.60 -5.62 2.98
C LYS A 60 -3.12 -5.61 2.91
N LYS A 61 -3.71 -5.99 1.78
CA LYS A 61 -5.18 -6.10 1.62
C LYS A 61 -5.81 -7.06 2.62
N ARG A 62 -5.18 -8.22 2.84
CA ARG A 62 -5.64 -9.19 3.85
C ARG A 62 -5.58 -8.60 5.25
N LEU A 63 -4.52 -7.88 5.58
CA LEU A 63 -4.38 -7.20 6.87
C LEU A 63 -5.44 -6.11 7.04
N GLU A 64 -5.69 -5.31 6.00
CA GLU A 64 -6.77 -4.31 5.99
C GLU A 64 -8.15 -4.97 6.15
N TRP A 65 -8.40 -6.12 5.51
CA TRP A 65 -9.64 -6.88 5.70
C TRP A 65 -9.78 -7.43 7.12
N MET A 66 -8.68 -7.89 7.73
CA MET A 66 -8.69 -8.31 9.13
C MET A 66 -8.96 -7.12 10.07
N GLN A 67 -8.37 -5.96 9.80
CA GLN A 67 -8.58 -4.74 10.60
C GLN A 67 -10.00 -4.18 10.45
N LYS A 68 -10.55 -4.15 9.24
CA LYS A 68 -11.91 -3.67 8.96
C LYS A 68 -12.98 -4.70 9.38
N GLY A 69 -12.61 -5.97 9.53
CA GLY A 69 -13.52 -7.06 9.81
C GLY A 69 -14.41 -7.40 8.60
N THR A 70 -15.18 -8.48 8.71
CA THR A 70 -16.14 -8.91 7.67
C THR A 70 -17.51 -8.24 7.82
N LEU A 71 -17.61 -7.18 8.62
CA LEU A 71 -18.87 -6.57 9.01
C LEU A 71 -18.94 -5.18 8.39
N ASN A 72 -20.02 -4.90 7.66
CA ASN A 72 -20.31 -3.54 7.24
C ASN A 72 -20.36 -2.65 8.50
N PRO A 73 -19.80 -1.43 8.52
CA PRO A 73 -19.83 -0.56 9.70
C PRO A 73 -21.26 -0.24 10.19
N THR A 74 -22.27 -0.51 9.36
CA THR A 74 -23.70 -0.40 9.63
C THR A 74 -24.36 -1.70 10.07
N GLU A 75 -23.76 -2.87 9.86
CA GLU A 75 -24.27 -4.15 10.32
C GLU A 75 -23.67 -4.47 11.68
N LYS A 76 -24.51 -4.74 12.68
CA LYS A 76 -24.06 -5.25 13.98
C LYS A 76 -24.44 -6.72 14.09
N ARG A 77 -23.60 -7.55 14.69
CA ARG A 77 -23.95 -8.96 14.96
C ARG A 77 -24.91 -9.04 16.15
N GLY A 78 -25.76 -10.07 16.21
CA GLY A 78 -26.74 -10.25 17.30
C GLY A 78 -26.17 -10.09 18.72
N ALA A 79 -24.94 -10.58 18.95
CA ALA A 79 -24.25 -10.46 20.24
C ALA A 79 -23.77 -9.02 20.56
N GLU A 80 -23.51 -8.17 19.55
CA GLU A 80 -23.14 -6.76 19.75
C GLU A 80 -24.31 -5.92 20.22
N TYR A 81 -25.55 -6.31 19.91
CA TYR A 81 -26.75 -5.71 20.50
C TYR A 81 -26.90 -6.06 21.99
N LEU A 82 -26.27 -7.14 22.46
CA LEU A 82 -26.33 -7.60 23.85
C LEU A 82 -25.21 -7.03 24.72
N VAL A 83 -24.19 -6.39 24.14
CA VAL A 83 -23.19 -5.66 24.93
C VAL A 83 -23.90 -4.46 25.55
N PRO A 84 -24.10 -4.41 26.88
CA PRO A 84 -24.55 -3.20 27.52
C PRO A 84 -23.53 -2.14 27.14
N ARG A 85 -23.97 -1.04 26.55
CA ARG A 85 -23.11 0.10 26.30
C ARG A 85 -22.64 0.57 27.67
N GLN A 86 -21.55 0.01 28.18
CA GLN A 86 -20.74 0.60 29.23
C GLN A 86 -19.88 1.62 28.51
N GLN A 87 -20.59 2.63 28.00
CA GLN A 87 -20.05 3.95 27.83
C GLN A 87 -19.35 4.22 29.15
N TRP A 88 -18.02 4.26 29.10
CA TRP A 88 -17.24 5.05 30.04
C TRP A 88 -17.74 6.48 29.82
N GLN A 89 -18.90 6.76 30.41
CA GLN A 89 -19.44 8.09 30.50
C GLN A 89 -18.42 8.79 31.37
N THR A 90 -17.53 9.55 30.75
CA THR A 90 -16.96 10.69 31.44
C THR A 90 -18.17 11.40 32.05
N PRO A 91 -18.27 11.49 33.38
CA PRO A 91 -19.40 12.14 33.99
C PRO A 91 -19.49 13.54 33.38
N PRO A 92 -20.69 14.00 32.95
CA PRO A 92 -20.82 15.37 32.47
C PRO A 92 -20.26 16.29 33.57
N PRO A 93 -19.51 17.35 33.20
CA PRO A 93 -18.97 18.28 34.19
C PRO A 93 -20.13 18.75 35.06
N LYS A 94 -20.06 18.43 36.36
CA LYS A 94 -21.07 18.84 37.34
C LYS A 94 -21.09 20.36 37.34
N SER A 95 -22.15 20.98 36.84
CA SER A 95 -22.35 22.42 36.98
C SER A 95 -22.62 22.71 38.44
N THR A 96 -21.60 23.19 39.15
CA THR A 96 -21.71 23.59 40.56
C THR A 96 -22.33 24.98 40.59
N TYR A 97 -23.65 25.05 40.46
CA TYR A 97 -24.39 26.27 40.74
C TYR A 97 -25.25 26.02 41.98
N ASP A 98 -24.70 26.39 43.13
CA ASP A 98 -25.43 26.39 44.40
C ASP A 98 -26.17 27.74 44.50
N LEU A 99 -27.31 27.83 43.82
CA LEU A 99 -28.14 29.03 43.81
C LEU A 99 -29.19 28.91 44.90
N ASN A 100 -29.20 29.87 45.82
CA ASN A 100 -30.31 30.06 46.74
C ASN A 100 -31.41 30.83 46.01
N VAL A 101 -32.55 30.18 45.81
CA VAL A 101 -33.73 30.76 45.17
C VAL A 101 -34.85 30.82 46.19
N GLU A 102 -35.38 32.02 46.41
CA GLU A 102 -36.59 32.22 47.19
C GLU A 102 -37.78 32.45 46.26
N ILE A 103 -38.91 31.87 46.64
CA ILE A 103 -40.20 31.98 45.94
C ILE A 103 -41.15 32.66 46.93
N ASP A 104 -41.68 33.82 46.57
CA ASP A 104 -42.72 34.46 47.38
C ASP A 104 -44.08 33.77 47.19
N SER A 105 -45.03 34.01 48.10
CA SER A 105 -46.38 33.45 48.04
C SER A 105 -47.19 33.90 46.81
N GLU A 106 -46.67 34.86 46.04
CA GLU A 106 -47.23 35.36 44.79
C GLU A 106 -46.56 34.72 43.55
N GLY A 107 -45.57 33.83 43.76
CA GLY A 107 -44.92 33.03 42.71
C GLY A 107 -43.76 33.72 41.97
N LYS A 108 -43.30 34.87 42.45
CA LYS A 108 -42.14 35.57 41.90
C LYS A 108 -40.85 34.95 42.45
N VAL A 109 -39.93 34.65 41.54
CA VAL A 109 -38.66 33.98 41.86
C VAL A 109 -37.52 34.99 41.89
N ARG A 110 -36.72 35.00 42.95
CA ARG A 110 -35.50 35.82 43.06
C ARG A 110 -34.29 34.96 43.39
N VAL A 111 -33.18 35.20 42.69
CA VAL A 111 -31.88 34.56 42.93
C VAL A 111 -31.07 35.44 43.87
N ILE A 112 -30.67 34.90 45.01
CA ILE A 112 -29.85 35.61 46.00
C ILE A 112 -28.42 35.11 45.87
N ASN A 113 -27.49 35.98 45.47
CA ASN A 113 -26.06 35.63 45.47
C ASN A 113 -25.59 35.51 46.94
N PRO A 114 -24.95 34.40 47.35
CA PRO A 114 -24.38 34.31 48.68
C PRO A 114 -23.25 35.35 48.85
N PRO A 115 -23.02 35.91 50.06
CA PRO A 115 -21.90 36.80 50.29
C PRO A 115 -20.60 36.09 49.92
N SER A 116 -19.75 36.73 49.12
CA SER A 116 -18.49 36.16 48.65
C SER A 116 -17.67 35.69 49.85
N LYS A 117 -17.45 34.38 49.98
CA LYS A 117 -16.44 33.85 50.91
C LYS A 117 -15.09 34.49 50.59
N PRO A 118 -14.35 35.03 51.57
CA PRO A 118 -13.02 35.57 51.31
C PRO A 118 -12.09 34.44 50.86
N ALA A 119 -11.23 34.76 49.89
CA ALA A 119 -10.31 33.82 49.26
C ALA A 119 -9.37 33.17 50.29
N GLU A 120 -9.42 31.84 50.38
CA GLU A 120 -8.47 31.07 51.17
C GLU A 120 -7.06 31.25 50.58
N THR A 121 -6.16 31.79 51.40
CA THR A 121 -4.75 31.99 51.07
C THR A 121 -4.01 30.68 51.36
N ASN A 122 -3.43 30.07 50.33
CA ASN A 122 -2.64 28.84 50.47
C ASN A 122 -1.39 29.07 51.34
N LYS A 123 -1.14 28.17 52.29
CA LYS A 123 0.17 27.88 52.89
C LYS A 123 0.32 26.39 53.16
#